data_AF-A0A7K0NFI6-F1
#
_entry.id   AF-A0A7K0NFI6-F1
#
_cell.length_a   1.000
_cell.length_b   1.000
_cell.length_c   1.000
_cell.angle_alpha   90.00
_cell.angle_beta   90.00
_cell.angle_gamma   90.00
#
_symmetry.space_group_name_H-M   'P 1'
#
loop_
_entity.id
_entity.type
_entity.pdbx_description
1 polymer ?
#
loop_
_entity_poly.entity_id
_entity_poly.type
_entity_poly.pdbx_seq_one_letter_code
_entity_poly.pdbx_strand_id
1 'polypeptide(L)'
;MFNIGAGEFIALAVIALILIGPDKLPSFAQSAARFLHKMRGMANSATSQLRENLGPGYEDLQVSDLHPKQFIKKHLDNLATETNVDVNDLKKSAQIDPDLL
;
A
#
# COMPACT_ATOMS: atom_id res chain seq x y z
N MET A 1 4.57 13.27 15.00
CA MET A 1 3.10 13.43 14.92
C MET A 1 2.85 14.82 14.33
N PHE A 2 2.07 14.93 13.26
CA PHE A 2 1.82 16.22 12.59
C PHE A 2 0.88 17.07 13.44
N ASN A 3 1.41 18.10 14.10
CA ASN A 3 0.61 19.14 14.77
C ASN A 3 0.27 20.22 13.75
N ILE A 4 -0.71 19.97 12.89
CA ILE A 4 -1.23 20.97 11.95
C ILE A 4 -2.48 21.58 12.61
N GLY A 5 -2.40 22.87 12.96
CA GLY A 5 -3.53 23.66 13.41
C GLY A 5 -4.24 24.37 12.25
N ALA A 6 -5.26 25.15 12.59
CA ALA A 6 -6.03 25.92 11.61
C ALA A 6 -5.14 26.94 10.86
N GLY A 7 -4.15 27.53 11.52
CA GLY A 7 -3.23 28.49 10.92
C GLY A 7 -2.31 27.84 9.87
N GLU A 8 -1.76 26.67 10.18
CA GLU A 8 -0.92 25.91 9.26
C GLU A 8 -1.71 25.44 8.03
N PHE A 9 -2.98 25.04 8.20
CA PHE A 9 -3.86 24.72 7.07
C PHE A 9 -4.06 25.90 6.12
N ILE A 10 -4.29 27.10 6.66
CA ILE A 10 -4.43 28.32 5.85
C ILE A 10 -3.12 28.63 5.13
N ALA A 11 -1.96 28.51 5.81
CA ALA A 11 -0.67 28.73 5.19
C ALA A 11 -0.42 27.76 4.01
N LEU A 12 -0.74 26.48 4.18
CA LEU A 12 -0.67 25.48 3.11
C LEU A 12 -1.63 25.79 1.95
N ALA A 13 -2.85 26.23 2.25
CA ALA A 13 -3.81 26.63 1.23
C ALA A 13 -3.29 27.82 0.41
N VAL A 14 -2.69 28.83 1.05
CA VAL A 14 -2.07 29.97 0.38
C VAL A 14 -0.91 29.53 -0.51
N ILE A 15 -0.04 28.64 -0.02
CA ILE A 15 1.06 28.09 -0.82
C ILE A 15 0.52 27.35 -2.05
N ALA A 16 -0.51 26.52 -1.88
CA ALA A 16 -1.13 25.80 -2.99
C ALA A 16 -1.76 26.77 -4.01
N LEU A 17 -2.41 27.84 -3.54
CA LEU A 17 -2.96 28.91 -4.40
C LEU A 17 -1.87 29.63 -5.19
N ILE A 18 -0.70 29.89 -4.61
CA ILE A 18 0.43 30.52 -5.30
C ILE A 18 1.04 29.58 -6.36
N LEU A 19 1.23 28.30 -6.01
CA LEU A 19 1.88 27.34 -6.90
C LEU A 19 1.03 26.95 -8.10
N ILE A 20 -0.27 26.75 -7.89
CA ILE A 20 -1.20 26.21 -8.90
C ILE A 20 -2.06 27.32 -9.51
N GLY A 21 -2.40 28.34 -8.72
CA GLY A 21 -3.35 29.38 -9.07
C GLY A 21 -4.77 29.10 -8.55
N PRO A 22 -5.51 30.13 -8.08
CA PRO A 22 -6.86 29.99 -7.54
C PRO A 22 -7.86 29.40 -8.53
N ASP A 23 -7.73 29.72 -9.82
CA ASP A 23 -8.65 29.26 -10.86
C ASP A 23 -8.40 27.80 -11.25
N LYS A 24 -7.16 27.34 -11.14
CA LYS A 24 -6.76 25.98 -11.54
C LYS A 24 -6.92 24.97 -10.41
N LEU A 25 -6.80 25.39 -9.16
CA LEU A 25 -6.87 24.53 -7.98
C LEU A 25 -8.13 23.65 -7.93
N PRO A 26 -9.35 24.18 -8.14
CA PRO A 26 -10.57 23.36 -8.15
C PRO A 26 -10.54 22.30 -9.24
N SER A 27 -10.10 22.66 -10.45
CA SER A 27 -10.01 21.73 -11.58
C SER A 27 -8.95 20.64 -11.36
N PHE A 28 -7.82 21.00 -10.73
CA PHE A 28 -6.74 20.07 -10.41
C PHE A 28 -7.18 19.07 -9.34
N ALA A 29 -7.83 19.54 -8.27
CA ALA A 29 -8.40 18.69 -7.24
C ALA A 29 -9.41 17.68 -7.81
N GLN A 30 -10.32 18.14 -8.69
CA GLN A 30 -11.27 17.26 -9.37
C GLN A 30 -10.56 16.21 -10.24
N SER A 31 -9.50 16.60 -10.96
CA SER A 31 -8.73 15.70 -11.82
C SER A 31 -7.99 14.65 -11.00
N ALA A 32 -7.35 15.05 -9.90
CA ALA A 32 -6.69 14.15 -8.96
C ALA A 32 -7.69 13.17 -8.33
N ALA A 33 -8.86 13.65 -7.90
CA ALA A 33 -9.91 12.79 -7.36
C ALA A 33 -10.39 11.75 -8.39
N ARG A 34 -10.63 12.18 -9.64
CA ARG A 34 -10.99 11.26 -10.74
C ARG A 34 -9.88 10.25 -11.02
N PHE A 35 -8.62 10.67 -10.99
CA PHE A 35 -7.47 9.79 -11.17
C PHE A 35 -7.39 8.74 -10.07
N LEU A 36 -7.50 9.14 -8.80
CA LEU A 36 -7.52 8.22 -7.65
C LEU A 36 -8.67 7.23 -7.74
N HIS A 37 -9.87 7.70 -8.12
CA HIS A 37 -11.03 6.82 -8.30
C HIS A 37 -10.81 5.79 -9.41
N LYS A 38 -10.27 6.21 -10.56
CA LYS A 38 -9.92 5.31 -11.67
C LYS A 38 -8.84 4.31 -11.27
N MET A 39 -7.78 4.76 -10.60
CA MET A 39 -6.70 3.91 -10.12
C MET A 39 -7.21 2.86 -9.13
N ARG A 40 -8.06 3.27 -8.19
CA ARG A 40 -8.75 2.36 -7.26
C ARG A 40 -9.62 1.35 -8.00
N GLY A 41 -10.41 1.80 -8.97
CA GLY A 41 -11.24 0.94 -9.81
C GLY A 41 -10.42 -0.09 -10.58
N MET A 42 -9.31 0.32 -11.20
CA MET A 42 -8.39 -0.57 -11.91
C MET A 42 -7.77 -1.61 -10.97
N ALA A 43 -7.33 -1.21 -9.77
CA ALA A 43 -6.80 -2.14 -8.78
C ALA A 43 -7.85 -3.17 -8.37
N ASN A 44 -9.10 -2.74 -8.11
CA ASN A 44 -10.20 -3.64 -7.79
C ASN A 44 -10.48 -4.63 -8.92
N SER A 45 -10.55 -4.15 -10.17
CA SER A 45 -10.82 -5.00 -11.34
C SER A 45 -9.70 -6.03 -11.56
N ALA A 46 -8.44 -5.62 -11.46
CA ALA A 46 -7.30 -6.55 -11.53
C ALA A 46 -7.38 -7.60 -10.43
N THR A 47 -7.69 -7.18 -9.18
CA THR A 47 -7.89 -8.12 -8.06
C THR A 47 -9.01 -9.12 -8.34
N SER A 48 -10.13 -8.65 -8.88
CA SER A 48 -11.28 -9.49 -9.23
C SER A 48 -10.91 -10.54 -10.29
N GLN A 49 -10.16 -10.14 -11.32
CA GLN A 49 -9.68 -11.06 -12.36
C GLN A 49 -8.72 -12.11 -11.80
N LEU A 50 -7.81 -11.72 -10.90
CA LEU A 50 -6.90 -12.64 -10.23
C LEU A 50 -7.66 -13.66 -9.37
N ARG A 51 -8.65 -13.21 -8.59
CA ARG A 51 -9.53 -14.07 -7.80
C ARG A 51 -10.27 -15.11 -8.64
N GLU A 52 -10.81 -14.68 -9.78
CA GLU A 52 -11.61 -15.54 -10.67
C GLU A 52 -10.75 -16.61 -11.38
N ASN A 53 -9.47 -16.32 -11.65
CA ASN A 53 -8.59 -17.21 -12.41
C ASN A 53 -7.65 -18.08 -11.56
N LEU A 54 -7.36 -17.73 -10.30
CA LEU A 54 -6.37 -18.43 -9.46
C LEU A 54 -6.94 -19.59 -8.62
N GLY A 55 -8.27 -19.76 -8.55
CA GLY A 55 -8.90 -20.89 -7.85
C GLY A 55 -8.93 -20.77 -6.31
N PRO A 56 -9.43 -21.82 -5.61
CA PRO A 56 -9.74 -21.78 -4.18
C PRO A 56 -8.50 -21.47 -3.33
N GLY A 57 -8.64 -20.52 -2.39
CA GLY A 57 -7.56 -19.98 -1.57
C GLY A 57 -7.25 -18.49 -1.78
N TYR A 58 -7.79 -17.89 -2.85
CA TYR A 58 -7.60 -16.46 -3.17
C TYR A 58 -8.89 -15.62 -3.15
N GLU A 59 -10.04 -16.23 -2.83
CA GLU A 59 -11.37 -15.57 -2.80
C GLU A 59 -11.42 -14.33 -1.87
N ASP A 60 -10.56 -14.28 -0.85
CA ASP A 60 -10.49 -13.21 0.14
C ASP A 60 -9.44 -12.12 -0.14
N LEU A 61 -8.86 -12.04 -1.35
CA LEU A 61 -7.84 -11.01 -1.67
C LEU A 61 -8.37 -9.57 -1.62
N GLN A 62 -8.15 -8.82 -0.55
CA GLN A 62 -8.61 -7.43 -0.49
C GLN A 62 -7.70 -6.53 -1.32
N VAL A 63 -8.22 -5.39 -1.78
CA VAL A 63 -7.42 -4.41 -2.55
C VAL A 63 -6.22 -3.89 -1.74
N SER A 64 -6.32 -3.93 -0.41
CA SER A 64 -5.21 -3.62 0.49
C SER A 64 -4.10 -4.68 0.47
N ASP A 65 -4.41 -5.93 0.13
CA ASP A 65 -3.46 -7.06 0.11
C ASP A 65 -2.53 -7.05 -1.12
N LEU A 66 -2.76 -6.13 -2.07
CA LEU A 66 -1.82 -5.87 -3.18
C LEU A 66 -0.60 -5.04 -2.77
N HIS A 67 -0.43 -4.74 -1.49
CA HIS A 67 0.87 -4.31 -1.00
C HIS A 67 1.86 -5.49 -1.08
N PRO A 68 3.01 -5.35 -1.77
CA PRO A 68 3.94 -6.47 -1.98
C PRO A 68 4.40 -7.11 -0.66
N LYS A 69 4.51 -6.33 0.41
CA LYS A 69 4.81 -6.84 1.76
C LYS A 69 3.70 -7.73 2.34
N GLN A 70 2.43 -7.44 2.06
CA GLN A 70 1.30 -8.23 2.54
C GLN A 70 1.10 -9.49 1.69
N PHE A 71 1.32 -9.41 0.37
CA PHE A 71 1.36 -10.58 -0.51
C PHE A 71 2.47 -11.57 -0.12
N ILE A 72 3.69 -11.06 0.09
CA ILE A 72 4.82 -11.87 0.57
C ILE A 72 4.51 -12.44 1.96
N LYS A 73 3.98 -11.62 2.88
CA LYS A 73 3.59 -12.11 4.21
C LYS A 73 2.55 -13.23 4.14
N LYS A 74 1.51 -13.12 3.30
CA LYS A 74 0.51 -14.20 3.13
C LYS A 74 1.10 -15.46 2.50
N HIS A 75 2.02 -15.33 1.54
CA HIS A 75 2.73 -16.48 0.99
C HIS A 75 3.66 -17.14 2.03
N LEU A 76 4.39 -16.35 2.81
CA LEU A 76 5.25 -16.86 3.88
C LEU A 76 4.44 -17.47 5.02
N ASP A 77 3.32 -16.86 5.42
CA ASP A 77 2.42 -17.38 6.45
C ASP A 77 1.73 -18.68 5.98
N ASN A 78 1.31 -18.78 4.71
CA ASN A 78 0.78 -20.03 4.15
C ASN A 78 1.86 -21.13 4.10
N LEU A 79 3.08 -20.82 3.66
CA LEU A 79 4.20 -21.77 3.66
C LEU A 79 4.59 -22.20 5.08
N ALA A 80 4.61 -21.27 6.05
CA ALA A 80 4.89 -21.55 7.45
C ALA A 80 3.73 -22.28 8.17
N THR A 81 2.53 -22.26 7.61
CA THR A 81 1.41 -23.07 8.11
C THR A 81 1.47 -24.49 7.55
N GLU A 82 1.93 -24.68 6.31
CA GLU A 82 2.14 -26.01 5.71
C GLU A 82 3.42 -26.71 6.20
N THR A 83 4.43 -25.96 6.62
CA THR A 83 5.63 -26.48 7.29
C THR A 83 5.77 -25.83 8.66
N ASN A 84 5.68 -26.61 9.74
CA ASN A 84 5.84 -26.17 11.13
C ASN A 84 7.27 -25.62 11.38
N VAL A 85 7.60 -24.47 10.79
CA VAL A 85 8.91 -23.82 10.87
C VAL A 85 8.68 -22.42 11.39
N ASP A 86 9.12 -22.21 12.63
CA ASP A 86 9.01 -20.95 13.34
C ASP A 86 9.86 -19.89 12.62
N VAL A 87 9.19 -18.86 12.08
CA VAL A 87 9.83 -17.75 11.33
C VAL A 87 10.87 -16.98 12.16
N ASN A 88 10.86 -17.15 13.49
CA ASN A 88 11.87 -16.60 14.38
C ASN A 88 13.24 -17.31 14.27
N ASP A 89 13.27 -18.60 13.91
CA ASP A 89 14.52 -19.35 13.77
C ASP A 89 15.28 -18.97 12.50
N LEU A 90 14.59 -18.68 11.40
CA LEU A 90 15.20 -18.21 10.15
C LEU A 90 15.82 -16.81 10.30
N LYS A 91 15.20 -15.93 11.10
CA LYS A 91 15.73 -14.60 11.40
C LYS A 91 16.96 -14.66 12.31
N LYS A 92 17.08 -15.71 13.12
CA LYS A 92 18.23 -15.95 14.01
C LYS A 92 19.40 -16.59 13.29
N SER A 93 19.16 -17.48 12.31
CA SER A 93 20.21 -18.09 11.49
C SER A 93 20.75 -17.17 10.38
N ALA A 94 20.00 -16.15 9.97
CA ALA A 94 20.43 -15.14 8.99
C ALA A 94 21.24 -14.00 9.60
N GLN A 95 21.40 -13.95 10.93
CA GLN A 95 22.31 -13.03 11.59
C GLN A 95 23.72 -13.63 11.48
N ILE A 96 24.39 -13.33 10.36
CA ILE A 96 25.73 -13.82 10.01
C ILE A 96 26.70 -13.39 11.12
N ASP A 97 27.38 -14.38 11.73
CA ASP A 97 28.41 -14.16 12.73
C ASP A 97 29.52 -13.25 12.15
N PRO A 98 29.87 -12.15 12.83
CA PRO A 98 30.93 -11.24 12.38
C PRO A 98 32.34 -11.84 12.43
N ASP A 99 32.48 -13.09 12.88
CA ASP A 99 33.77 -13.81 12.98
C ASP A 99 34.13 -14.61 11.71
N LEU A 100 33.39 -14.46 10.61
CA LEU A 100 33.62 -15.14 9.32
C LEU A 100 34.16 -14.22 8.20
N LEU A 101 34.69 -13.03 8.55
CA LEU A 101 35.44 -12.15 7.64
C LEU A 101 36.94 -12.17 7.94
#